data_AF-A0A9D5NE67-F1
#
_entry.id   AF-A0A9D5NE67-F1
#
_cell.length_a   1.000
_cell.length_b   1.000
_cell.length_c   1.000
_cell.angle_alpha   90.00
_cell.angle_beta   90.00
_cell.angle_gamma   90.00
#
_symmetry.space_group_name_H-M   'P 1'
#
loop_
_entity.id
_entity.type
_entity.pdbx_description
1 polymer ?
#
loop_
_entity_poly.entity_id
_entity_poly.type
_entity_poly.pdbx_seq_one_letter_code
_entity_poly.pdbx_strand_id
1 'polypeptide(L)'
;MKKNIITIFTLVGALLLTSCDQPVDPKKDRVIALDAVTIANDGKGITRTPKSMKIFYKGGSDIPYYSVKDTADFLQTMRQTKLGNSAYIKYSVQDNKAIMTNDNNDVVTFDLANQKIIFSDFDSFDNLLTPAKDTLAVIAKGTIPVINSDDTTYTKGKEFTVDLNTYSRLDIYKRGEDYYIPFTLFNDLFINTHTLFNAIYNFDSIFFIPTGVKFVTTDVFGQQYFTPIGEAYYKNAKENPQVSKEYAEYYYQTICLNFDYLYGVKGLHGRDYTSFDTYLSTHGYKEDLLSGDVHKMDNAYQIMLTYLDDFHTATTGTSPLYEYGGSTIDKTNLNPAQVEAIEEGKALDAARLFTHTEQGFSYDKRNGIAYITFNEFDAIDDDKLKSKRWTIDDVLGNSAILFTYAHRQITDNYLEDAKYVVVDLATNDGGSSDSLIYILGLLIGNFTVETQNPYTGAITKTNYKVDINLDGKFDEKDVSLREHGLKIVFVTNTHSFSCGNALPVLAEYAYPDDITILGETSGGGTCIVRESFTALGTPYAISGLTMLSKRDLDNKLISIEDGVDPDIELDRKFTIDKARVLAALLNE
;
A
#
# COMPACT_ATOMS: atom_id res chain seq x y z
N MET A 1 22.48 -20.01 -81.89
CA MET A 1 21.44 -19.85 -80.84
C MET A 1 21.91 -18.73 -79.92
N LYS A 2 21.43 -17.50 -80.10
CA LYS A 2 20.27 -16.88 -79.43
C LYS A 2 20.41 -16.77 -77.90
N LYS A 3 20.80 -15.57 -77.43
CA LYS A 3 20.14 -14.68 -76.42
C LYS A 3 21.22 -13.73 -75.87
N ASN A 4 21.35 -12.47 -76.29
CA ASN A 4 20.53 -11.27 -76.07
C ASN A 4 20.16 -11.01 -74.61
N ILE A 5 20.73 -10.02 -73.91
CA ILE A 5 20.56 -8.52 -73.84
C ILE A 5 20.02 -8.22 -72.42
N ILE A 6 20.52 -7.14 -71.82
CA ILE A 6 19.80 -6.04 -71.12
C ILE A 6 20.35 -5.78 -69.72
N THR A 7 21.23 -4.79 -69.66
CA THR A 7 21.45 -3.88 -68.54
C THR A 7 20.14 -3.14 -68.23
N ILE A 8 19.57 -3.32 -67.05
CA ILE A 8 18.45 -2.52 -66.54
C ILE A 8 18.88 -1.81 -65.26
N PHE A 9 18.88 -0.48 -65.34
CA PHE A 9 18.75 0.45 -64.22
C PHE A 9 17.36 0.28 -63.58
N THR A 10 17.25 0.06 -62.27
CA THR A 10 16.01 0.37 -61.54
C THR A 10 16.27 0.68 -60.06
N LEU A 11 16.00 1.93 -59.72
CA LEU A 11 15.49 2.46 -58.44
C LEU A 11 15.97 1.80 -57.14
N VAL A 12 16.90 2.49 -56.46
CA VAL A 12 16.95 2.52 -55.00
C VAL A 12 15.65 3.18 -54.53
N GLY A 13 14.68 2.37 -54.14
CA GLY A 13 13.52 2.82 -53.39
C GLY A 13 14.01 3.30 -52.04
N ALA A 14 14.08 4.62 -51.87
CA ALA A 14 14.11 5.24 -50.56
C ALA A 14 12.81 4.84 -49.86
N LEU A 15 12.86 3.82 -48.99
CA LEU A 15 11.92 3.77 -47.88
C LEU A 15 12.19 5.04 -47.09
N LEU A 16 11.25 5.98 -47.19
CA LEU A 16 11.07 7.04 -46.21
C LEU A 16 10.82 6.33 -44.87
N LEU A 17 11.91 6.04 -44.15
CA LEU A 17 11.90 6.06 -42.70
C LEU A 17 11.50 7.49 -42.35
N THR A 18 10.21 7.75 -42.23
CA THR A 18 9.73 8.89 -41.45
C THR A 18 10.30 8.65 -40.07
N SER A 19 11.40 9.33 -39.74
CA SER A 19 11.93 9.30 -38.39
C SER A 19 10.78 9.72 -37.48
N CYS A 20 10.42 8.86 -36.53
CA CYS A 20 9.48 9.20 -35.45
C CYS A 20 10.08 10.23 -34.48
N ASP A 21 11.04 11.05 -34.94
CA ASP A 21 11.61 12.12 -34.17
C ASP A 21 10.59 13.24 -34.15
N GLN A 22 9.86 13.32 -33.03
CA GLN A 22 9.03 14.46 -32.72
C GLN A 22 9.91 15.73 -32.82
N PRO A 23 9.44 16.81 -33.46
CA PRO A 23 10.24 18.02 -33.62
C PRO A 23 10.63 18.56 -32.25
N VAL A 24 11.92 18.51 -31.93
CA VAL A 24 12.53 19.14 -30.76
C VAL A 24 12.54 20.65 -31.03
N ASP A 25 12.03 21.46 -30.10
CA ASP A 25 12.16 22.92 -30.16
C ASP A 25 13.20 23.35 -29.10
N PRO A 26 14.48 23.50 -29.46
CA PRO A 26 15.54 23.80 -28.50
C PRO A 26 15.35 25.12 -27.77
N LYS A 27 14.45 26.00 -28.24
CA LYS A 27 14.13 27.28 -27.59
C LYS A 27 13.03 27.14 -26.53
N LYS A 28 12.24 26.06 -26.55
CA LYS A 28 11.11 25.83 -25.65
C LYS A 28 11.29 24.61 -24.75
N ASP A 29 12.08 23.63 -25.21
CA ASP A 29 12.47 22.46 -24.44
C ASP A 29 13.52 22.85 -23.39
N ARG A 30 13.25 22.56 -22.12
CA ARG A 30 14.19 22.86 -21.01
C ARG A 30 14.42 21.63 -20.13
N VAL A 31 15.66 21.49 -19.67
CA VAL A 31 16.04 20.52 -18.63
C VAL A 31 16.44 21.32 -17.41
N ILE A 32 15.81 21.03 -16.28
CA ILE A 32 16.09 21.67 -14.99
C ILE A 32 16.66 20.60 -14.06
N ALA A 33 17.77 20.92 -13.40
CA ALA A 33 18.28 20.11 -12.31
C ALA A 33 17.58 20.55 -11.02
N LEU A 34 16.79 19.66 -10.43
CA LEU A 34 16.09 19.90 -9.17
C LEU A 34 16.85 19.22 -8.02
N ASP A 35 16.86 19.87 -6.86
CA ASP A 35 17.39 19.28 -5.64
C ASP A 35 16.58 18.04 -5.25
N ALA A 36 17.27 16.94 -4.91
CA ALA A 36 16.66 15.76 -4.30
C ALA A 36 16.78 15.86 -2.78
N VAL A 37 15.63 15.91 -2.10
CA VAL A 37 15.53 15.95 -0.65
C VAL A 37 15.25 14.54 -0.14
N THR A 38 16.09 14.03 0.75
CA THR A 38 15.91 12.70 1.37
C THR A 38 15.82 12.87 2.88
N ILE A 39 15.00 12.04 3.53
CA ILE A 39 14.89 11.99 4.98
C ILE A 39 15.77 10.86 5.50
N ALA A 40 16.55 11.12 6.56
CA ALA A 40 17.22 10.04 7.28
C ALA A 40 16.17 9.21 8.04
N ASN A 41 16.30 7.88 8.04
CA ASN A 41 15.32 6.94 8.62
C ASN A 41 14.99 7.19 10.12
N ASP A 42 15.74 8.02 10.84
CA ASP A 42 15.47 8.34 12.24
C ASP A 42 14.42 9.44 12.45
N GLY A 43 13.88 10.02 11.35
CA GLY A 43 12.88 11.08 11.38
C GLY A 43 13.37 12.39 11.99
N LYS A 44 14.67 12.49 12.36
CA LYS A 44 15.24 13.60 13.13
C LYS A 44 16.17 14.50 12.31
N GLY A 45 16.40 14.19 11.03
CA GLY A 45 17.21 15.03 10.14
C GLY A 45 16.80 14.97 8.67
N ILE A 46 16.75 16.14 8.03
CA ILE A 46 16.72 16.24 6.56
C ILE A 46 18.17 16.10 6.08
N THR A 47 18.46 15.03 5.34
CA THR A 47 19.73 14.95 4.61
C THR A 47 19.48 15.40 3.18
N ARG A 48 19.97 16.60 2.84
CA ARG A 48 20.00 17.01 1.44
C ARG A 48 21.07 16.20 0.74
N THR A 49 20.66 15.23 -0.06
CA THR A 49 21.59 14.50 -0.91
C THR A 49 22.03 15.47 -2.02
N PRO A 50 23.34 15.71 -2.24
CA PRO A 50 23.81 16.65 -3.28
C PRO A 50 23.58 16.17 -4.72
N LYS A 51 22.78 15.12 -4.93
CA LYS A 51 22.43 14.63 -6.26
C LYS A 51 21.17 15.34 -6.73
N SER A 52 21.28 16.12 -7.80
CA SER A 52 20.13 16.70 -8.48
C SER A 52 19.51 15.71 -9.46
N MET A 53 18.18 15.72 -9.57
CA MET A 53 17.46 15.01 -10.62
C MET A 53 17.20 15.94 -11.80
N LYS A 54 17.37 15.42 -13.02
CA LYS A 54 17.08 16.18 -14.24
C LYS A 54 15.63 15.98 -14.64
N ILE A 55 14.83 17.04 -14.56
CA ILE A 55 13.46 17.07 -15.05
C ILE A 55 13.42 17.78 -16.40
N PHE A 56 12.74 17.16 -17.35
CA PHE A 56 12.52 17.69 -18.68
C PHE A 56 11.14 18.33 -18.79
N TYR A 57 11.04 19.45 -19.51
CA TYR A 57 9.77 20.08 -19.87
C TYR A 57 9.71 20.23 -21.39
N LYS A 58 8.65 19.70 -21.99
CA LYS A 58 8.41 19.62 -23.43
C LYS A 58 7.75 20.91 -23.95
N GLY A 59 8.34 21.57 -24.93
CA GLY A 59 7.67 22.58 -25.77
C GLY A 59 7.12 23.80 -25.04
N GLY A 60 7.64 24.15 -23.87
CA GLY A 60 7.11 25.24 -23.03
C GLY A 60 5.95 24.82 -22.11
N SER A 61 5.62 23.53 -22.08
CA SER A 61 4.71 22.92 -21.11
C SER A 61 5.26 23.03 -19.69
N ASP A 62 4.36 23.02 -18.71
CA ASP A 62 4.67 22.93 -17.28
C ASP A 62 4.57 21.49 -16.73
N ILE A 63 4.26 20.49 -17.57
CA ILE A 63 4.27 19.08 -17.19
C ILE A 63 5.72 18.59 -17.05
N PRO A 64 6.12 18.04 -15.88
CA PRO A 64 7.44 17.48 -15.68
C PRO A 64 7.56 16.08 -16.28
N TYR A 65 8.65 15.83 -17.00
CA TYR A 65 9.01 14.53 -17.56
C TYR A 65 10.32 14.02 -16.96
N TYR A 66 10.45 12.70 -16.89
CA TYR A 66 11.65 12.02 -16.43
C TYR A 66 12.15 11.01 -17.47
N SER A 67 13.48 10.89 -17.56
CA SER A 67 14.13 10.00 -18.52
C SER A 67 13.93 8.55 -18.12
N VAL A 68 13.49 7.71 -19.07
CA VAL A 68 13.35 6.25 -18.87
C VAL A 68 14.71 5.62 -18.56
N LYS A 69 15.79 6.14 -19.15
CA LYS A 69 17.15 5.69 -18.82
C LYS A 69 17.50 6.05 -17.38
N ASP A 70 17.20 7.27 -16.95
CA ASP A 70 17.50 7.69 -15.57
C ASP A 70 16.60 6.96 -14.55
N THR A 71 15.37 6.60 -14.93
CA THR A 71 14.51 5.66 -14.18
C THR A 71 15.21 4.31 -13.99
N ALA A 72 15.74 3.71 -15.06
CA ALA A 72 16.47 2.44 -14.97
C ALA A 72 17.68 2.55 -14.04
N ASP A 73 18.48 3.61 -14.17
CA ASP A 73 19.67 3.86 -13.33
C ASP A 73 19.29 4.09 -11.85
N PHE A 74 18.16 4.77 -11.60
CA PHE A 74 17.62 4.97 -10.26
C PHE A 74 17.18 3.64 -9.63
N LEU A 75 16.35 2.87 -10.34
CA LEU A 75 15.86 1.56 -9.88
C LEU A 75 17.02 0.58 -9.65
N GLN A 76 18.02 0.60 -10.53
CA GLN A 76 19.26 -0.15 -10.37
C GLN A 76 19.98 0.19 -9.06
N THR A 77 20.10 1.49 -8.75
CA THR A 77 20.76 1.96 -7.53
C THR A 77 20.00 1.53 -6.28
N MET A 78 18.68 1.68 -6.29
CA MET A 78 17.81 1.27 -5.18
C MET A 78 17.89 -0.24 -4.95
N ARG A 79 17.84 -1.04 -6.03
CA ARG A 79 17.99 -2.50 -5.96
C ARG A 79 19.34 -2.93 -5.41
N GLN A 80 20.45 -2.36 -5.88
CA GLN A 80 21.77 -2.71 -5.37
C GLN A 80 21.95 -2.36 -3.90
N THR A 81 21.33 -1.26 -3.46
CA THR A 81 21.35 -0.85 -2.05
C THR A 81 20.60 -1.86 -1.16
N LYS A 82 19.51 -2.46 -1.66
CA LYS A 82 18.66 -3.38 -0.88
C LYS A 82 19.05 -4.86 -1.02
N LEU A 83 19.32 -5.32 -2.24
CA LEU A 83 19.54 -6.73 -2.59
C LEU A 83 21.01 -7.06 -2.87
N GLY A 84 21.90 -6.08 -2.82
CA GLY A 84 23.32 -6.23 -3.11
C GLY A 84 23.67 -6.15 -4.60
N ASN A 85 24.98 -6.23 -4.89
CA ASN A 85 25.55 -5.94 -6.22
C ASN A 85 25.13 -6.89 -7.35
N SER A 86 24.51 -8.03 -7.05
CA SER A 86 24.03 -8.98 -8.06
C SER A 86 22.70 -8.56 -8.70
N ALA A 87 21.92 -7.68 -8.07
CA ALA A 87 20.67 -7.20 -8.61
C ALA A 87 20.92 -6.21 -9.77
N TYR A 88 20.19 -6.34 -10.87
CA TYR A 88 20.35 -5.45 -12.02
C TYR A 88 19.05 -4.99 -12.67
N ILE A 89 19.10 -3.78 -13.25
CA ILE A 89 18.15 -3.23 -14.21
C ILE A 89 18.97 -2.77 -15.41
N LYS A 90 18.72 -3.36 -16.58
CA LYS A 90 19.38 -2.98 -17.83
C LYS A 90 18.46 -2.10 -18.64
N TYR A 91 18.99 -1.03 -19.22
CA TYR A 91 18.30 -0.21 -20.20
C TYR A 91 18.88 -0.46 -21.59
N SER A 92 18.02 -0.55 -22.58
CA SER A 92 18.40 -0.62 -23.99
C SER A 92 17.34 0.04 -24.88
N VAL A 93 17.73 0.37 -26.11
CA VAL A 93 16.82 0.84 -27.14
C VAL A 93 16.89 -0.13 -28.31
N GLN A 94 15.75 -0.65 -28.72
CA GLN A 94 15.62 -1.55 -29.86
C GLN A 94 14.37 -1.18 -30.66
N ASP A 95 14.48 -1.12 -32.00
CA ASP A 95 13.35 -0.92 -32.90
C ASP A 95 12.45 0.30 -32.53
N ASN A 96 13.08 1.41 -32.14
CA ASN A 96 12.40 2.63 -31.62
C ASN A 96 11.54 2.40 -30.35
N LYS A 97 11.92 1.43 -29.52
CA LYS A 97 11.36 1.21 -28.20
C LYS A 97 12.46 1.28 -27.15
N ALA A 98 12.19 1.94 -26.04
CA ALA A 98 13.02 1.80 -24.85
C ALA A 98 12.58 0.54 -24.09
N ILE A 99 13.56 -0.24 -23.61
CA ILE A 99 13.33 -1.51 -22.92
C ILE A 99 14.13 -1.49 -21.63
N MET A 100 13.46 -1.74 -20.49
CA MET A 100 14.14 -2.08 -19.24
C MET A 100 13.98 -3.57 -18.95
N THR A 101 15.03 -4.21 -18.47
CA THR A 101 15.04 -5.64 -18.13
C THR A 101 15.59 -5.85 -16.73
N ASN A 102 14.86 -6.56 -15.88
CA ASN A 102 15.31 -6.90 -14.53
C ASN A 102 16.13 -8.20 -14.49
N ASP A 103 16.52 -8.62 -13.30
CA ASP A 103 17.30 -9.84 -13.04
C ASP A 103 16.51 -11.15 -13.24
N ASN A 104 15.19 -11.10 -13.20
CA ASN A 104 14.31 -12.21 -13.61
C ASN A 104 14.19 -12.34 -15.13
N ASN A 105 14.79 -11.43 -15.91
CA ASN A 105 14.62 -11.27 -17.35
C ASN A 105 13.20 -10.85 -17.77
N ASP A 106 12.40 -10.34 -16.83
CA ASP A 106 11.17 -9.65 -17.17
C ASP A 106 11.49 -8.28 -17.76
N VAL A 107 10.66 -7.86 -18.70
CA VAL A 107 10.85 -6.65 -19.49
C VAL A 107 9.69 -5.68 -19.31
N VAL A 108 10.02 -4.39 -19.29
CA VAL A 108 9.06 -3.32 -19.55
C VAL A 108 9.46 -2.59 -20.82
N THR A 109 8.51 -2.46 -21.74
CA THR A 109 8.70 -1.85 -23.06
C THR A 109 7.93 -0.55 -23.13
N PHE A 110 8.63 0.53 -23.46
CA PHE A 110 8.06 1.84 -23.76
C PHE A 110 7.91 1.97 -25.28
N ASP A 111 6.72 1.68 -25.76
CA ASP A 111 6.37 1.71 -27.18
C ASP A 111 5.86 3.09 -27.57
N LEU A 112 6.77 3.95 -28.04
CA LEU A 112 6.46 5.31 -28.49
C LEU A 112 5.45 5.33 -29.65
N ALA A 113 5.55 4.39 -30.58
CA ALA A 113 4.73 4.38 -31.78
C ALA A 113 3.26 4.09 -31.45
N ASN A 114 3.02 3.23 -30.47
CA ASN A 114 1.68 2.87 -30.01
C ASN A 114 1.26 3.61 -28.74
N GLN A 115 2.14 4.42 -28.13
CA GLN A 115 1.91 5.07 -26.84
C GLN A 115 1.48 4.06 -25.76
N LYS A 116 2.32 3.03 -25.55
CA LYS A 116 2.05 1.98 -24.56
C LYS A 116 3.25 1.73 -23.67
N ILE A 117 2.97 1.42 -22.41
CA ILE A 117 3.95 0.81 -21.49
C ILE A 117 3.50 -0.61 -21.22
N ILE A 118 4.33 -1.58 -21.60
CA ILE A 118 3.98 -3.00 -21.60
C ILE A 118 4.93 -3.74 -20.67
N PHE A 119 4.40 -4.34 -19.62
CA PHE A 119 5.14 -5.14 -18.66
C PHE A 119 4.89 -6.62 -18.94
N SER A 120 5.95 -7.37 -19.22
CA SER A 120 5.83 -8.83 -19.34
C SER A 120 5.43 -9.48 -18.02
N ASP A 121 5.75 -8.83 -16.90
CA ASP A 121 5.36 -9.16 -15.54
C ASP A 121 5.35 -7.86 -14.72
N PHE A 122 4.19 -7.25 -14.49
CA PHE A 122 4.12 -6.00 -13.72
C PHE A 122 4.50 -6.23 -12.25
N ASP A 123 4.07 -7.33 -11.65
CA ASP A 123 4.32 -7.65 -10.25
C ASP A 123 5.81 -7.86 -9.95
N SER A 124 6.59 -8.36 -10.92
CA SER A 124 8.05 -8.40 -10.80
C SER A 124 8.70 -7.01 -10.87
N PHE A 125 8.04 -6.01 -11.47
CA PHE A 125 8.45 -4.60 -11.46
C PHE A 125 7.85 -3.82 -10.27
N ASP A 126 6.70 -4.21 -9.74
CA ASP A 126 6.09 -3.62 -8.54
C ASP A 126 6.88 -4.05 -7.29
N ASN A 127 7.32 -5.32 -7.25
CA ASN A 127 8.20 -5.83 -6.20
C ASN A 127 9.69 -5.57 -6.49
N LEU A 128 10.07 -4.44 -7.11
CA LEU A 128 11.49 -4.23 -7.47
C LEU A 128 12.41 -4.04 -6.27
N LEU A 129 11.93 -3.61 -5.11
CA LEU A 129 12.82 -3.38 -3.96
C LEU A 129 12.86 -4.55 -2.99
N THR A 130 12.09 -5.59 -3.31
CA THR A 130 12.02 -6.85 -2.58
C THR A 130 12.29 -8.01 -3.52
N PRO A 131 12.68 -9.18 -3.02
CA PRO A 131 12.42 -10.39 -3.77
C PRO A 131 10.91 -10.41 -4.03
N ALA A 132 10.45 -10.75 -5.25
CA ALA A 132 9.02 -10.92 -5.62
C ALA A 132 8.29 -12.04 -4.84
N LYS A 133 8.84 -12.40 -3.67
CA LYS A 133 8.61 -13.55 -2.83
C LYS A 133 8.23 -13.15 -1.41
N ASP A 134 7.86 -11.90 -1.15
CA ASP A 134 7.38 -11.54 0.18
C ASP A 134 6.52 -10.28 0.13
N THR A 135 5.23 -10.39 -0.20
CA THR A 135 4.36 -9.23 -0.40
C THR A 135 3.81 -8.64 0.90
N LEU A 136 3.68 -9.44 1.96
CA LEU A 136 3.24 -8.97 3.29
C LEU A 136 4.40 -8.72 4.24
N ALA A 137 5.51 -9.43 4.04
CA ALA A 137 6.75 -9.25 4.78
C ALA A 137 7.86 -8.65 3.90
N VAL A 138 7.47 -7.75 2.96
CA VAL A 138 8.36 -6.72 2.40
C VAL A 138 9.13 -5.98 3.51
N ILE A 139 8.65 -6.03 4.75
CA ILE A 139 9.31 -5.49 5.95
C ILE A 139 10.04 -6.56 6.80
N ALA A 140 9.90 -7.88 6.58
CA ALA A 140 10.44 -8.88 7.51
C ALA A 140 11.66 -9.68 7.02
N LYS A 141 11.97 -9.75 5.71
CA LYS A 141 13.11 -10.56 5.25
C LYS A 141 14.46 -9.90 5.59
N GLY A 142 14.96 -10.22 6.79
CA GLY A 142 16.23 -9.74 7.33
C GLY A 142 16.14 -8.48 8.22
N THR A 143 14.94 -7.95 8.42
CA THR A 143 14.69 -6.70 9.17
C THR A 143 13.92 -6.93 10.47
N ILE A 144 13.10 -7.99 10.56
CA ILE A 144 12.45 -8.41 11.80
C ILE A 144 12.91 -9.84 12.09
N PRO A 145 13.93 -10.05 12.94
CA PRO A 145 14.55 -11.36 13.10
C PRO A 145 13.67 -12.41 13.78
N VAL A 146 12.45 -12.06 14.21
CA VAL A 146 11.48 -12.97 14.84
C VAL A 146 10.47 -13.57 13.85
N ILE A 147 10.55 -13.21 12.56
CA ILE A 147 9.69 -13.75 11.48
C ILE A 147 10.57 -14.35 10.38
N ASN A 148 10.15 -15.49 9.84
CA ASN A 148 10.81 -16.16 8.72
C ASN A 148 9.79 -16.51 7.62
N SER A 149 10.18 -16.29 6.36
CA SER A 149 9.40 -16.51 5.13
C SER A 149 10.14 -17.36 4.09
N ASP A 150 10.87 -18.39 4.51
CA ASP A 150 11.85 -19.10 3.66
C ASP A 150 11.25 -19.94 2.52
N ASP A 151 9.93 -20.16 2.51
CA ASP A 151 9.24 -20.90 1.45
C ASP A 151 8.13 -20.05 0.81
N THR A 152 8.55 -19.19 -0.12
CA THR A 152 7.63 -18.43 -0.98
C THR A 152 7.70 -18.91 -2.42
N THR A 153 6.51 -19.12 -2.96
CA THR A 153 6.29 -19.36 -4.38
C THR A 153 5.61 -18.16 -5.02
N TYR A 154 5.98 -17.88 -6.26
CA TYR A 154 5.42 -16.81 -7.07
C TYR A 154 4.93 -17.42 -8.39
N THR A 155 3.69 -17.15 -8.74
CA THR A 155 3.09 -17.50 -10.03
C THR A 155 2.86 -16.24 -10.82
N LYS A 156 3.60 -16.11 -11.91
CA LYS A 156 3.52 -14.99 -12.83
C LYS A 156 2.11 -14.83 -13.42
N GLY A 157 1.61 -13.60 -13.38
CA GLY A 157 0.34 -13.20 -13.99
C GLY A 157 0.44 -13.00 -15.51
N LYS A 158 -0.64 -12.51 -16.11
CA LYS A 158 -0.67 -12.09 -17.52
C LYS A 158 0.09 -10.78 -17.73
N GLU A 159 0.43 -10.49 -18.98
CA GLU A 159 1.00 -9.21 -19.40
C GLU A 159 0.11 -8.04 -18.97
N PHE A 160 0.74 -6.97 -18.48
CA PHE A 160 0.07 -5.75 -18.07
C PHE A 160 0.44 -4.63 -19.01
N THR A 161 -0.56 -4.01 -19.63
CA THR A 161 -0.36 -2.95 -20.62
C THR A 161 -1.09 -1.70 -20.19
N VAL A 162 -0.36 -0.60 -20.07
CA VAL A 162 -0.93 0.74 -19.88
C VAL A 162 -1.05 1.40 -21.25
N ASP A 163 -2.29 1.61 -21.72
CA ASP A 163 -2.57 2.28 -22.99
C ASP A 163 -2.73 3.79 -22.80
N LEU A 164 -1.69 4.52 -23.18
CA LEU A 164 -1.60 5.95 -22.98
C LEU A 164 -2.39 6.76 -24.01
N ASN A 165 -2.86 6.17 -25.11
CA ASN A 165 -3.73 6.88 -26.06
C ASN A 165 -5.07 7.30 -25.43
N THR A 166 -5.45 6.65 -24.33
CA THR A 166 -6.63 7.00 -23.52
C THR A 166 -6.45 8.34 -22.81
N TYR A 167 -5.21 8.79 -22.59
CA TYR A 167 -4.85 9.94 -21.77
C TYR A 167 -3.98 10.92 -22.58
N SER A 168 -4.61 11.97 -23.14
CA SER A 168 -3.97 12.90 -24.07
C SER A 168 -2.76 13.69 -23.54
N ARG A 169 -2.54 13.72 -22.22
CA ARG A 169 -1.44 14.41 -21.52
C ARG A 169 -0.41 13.47 -20.92
N LEU A 170 -0.59 12.16 -21.09
CA LEU A 170 0.34 11.14 -20.58
C LEU A 170 1.06 10.48 -21.75
N ASP A 171 1.90 11.21 -22.50
CA ASP A 171 2.60 10.64 -23.65
C ASP A 171 4.04 10.21 -23.33
N ILE A 172 4.51 9.19 -24.05
CA ILE A 172 5.93 8.90 -24.18
C ILE A 172 6.49 9.89 -25.20
N TYR A 173 7.57 10.56 -24.81
CA TYR A 173 8.29 11.51 -25.65
C TYR A 173 9.72 11.03 -25.92
N LYS A 174 10.24 11.31 -27.11
CA LYS A 174 11.62 10.97 -27.50
C LYS A 174 12.38 12.23 -27.87
N ARG A 175 13.60 12.38 -27.35
CA ARG A 175 14.54 13.45 -27.70
C ARG A 175 15.93 12.88 -27.86
N GLY A 176 16.45 12.90 -29.09
CA GLY A 176 17.70 12.19 -29.40
C GLY A 176 17.50 10.69 -29.19
N GLU A 177 18.38 10.07 -28.41
CA GLU A 177 18.30 8.64 -28.06
C GLU A 177 17.50 8.35 -26.78
N ASP A 178 17.11 9.41 -26.06
CA ASP A 178 16.43 9.29 -24.76
C ASP A 178 14.91 9.29 -24.92
N TYR A 179 14.26 8.48 -24.09
CA TYR A 179 12.82 8.42 -23.93
C TYR A 179 12.43 9.04 -22.59
N TYR A 180 11.29 9.71 -22.57
CA TYR A 180 10.78 10.44 -21.44
C TYR A 180 9.32 10.09 -21.21
N ILE A 181 8.93 9.99 -19.95
CA ILE A 181 7.54 9.82 -19.51
C ILE A 181 7.21 10.89 -18.47
N PRO A 182 5.93 11.23 -18.26
CA PRO A 182 5.55 12.15 -17.20
C PRO A 182 6.05 11.68 -15.83
N PHE A 183 6.52 12.60 -15.01
CA PHE A 183 7.16 12.28 -13.73
C PHE A 183 6.21 11.53 -12.78
N THR A 184 4.92 11.91 -12.74
CA THR A 184 3.93 11.22 -11.89
C THR A 184 3.70 9.78 -12.37
N LEU A 185 3.72 9.53 -13.69
CA LEU A 185 3.63 8.16 -14.23
C LEU A 185 4.86 7.31 -13.85
N PHE A 186 6.06 7.90 -13.84
CA PHE A 186 7.24 7.25 -13.30
C PHE A 186 7.06 6.89 -11.82
N ASN A 187 6.58 7.84 -11.02
CA ASN A 187 6.33 7.62 -9.60
C ASN A 187 5.31 6.50 -9.38
N ASP A 188 4.18 6.56 -10.06
CA ASP A 188 3.06 5.64 -9.91
C ASP A 188 3.36 4.23 -10.39
N LEU A 189 4.14 4.04 -11.46
CA LEU A 189 4.41 2.70 -12.00
C LEU A 189 5.67 2.02 -11.43
N PHE A 190 6.61 2.78 -10.87
CA PHE A 190 7.94 2.24 -10.51
C PHE A 190 8.44 2.59 -9.12
N ILE A 191 7.90 3.64 -8.46
CA ILE A 191 8.41 4.09 -7.16
C ILE A 191 7.43 3.78 -6.04
N ASN A 192 6.15 4.15 -6.20
CA ASN A 192 5.07 3.94 -5.22
C ASN A 192 4.64 2.47 -5.12
N THR A 193 5.48 1.57 -5.60
CA THR A 193 5.28 0.14 -5.66
C THR A 193 5.75 -0.45 -4.32
N HIS A 194 4.81 -0.95 -3.51
CA HIS A 194 5.06 -1.53 -2.18
C HIS A 194 5.85 -0.62 -1.20
N THR A 195 5.12 0.36 -0.67
CA THR A 195 5.26 0.98 0.67
C THR A 195 6.62 1.45 1.19
N LEU A 196 7.70 1.49 0.41
CA LEU A 196 9.01 1.87 0.98
C LEU A 196 9.37 3.33 0.76
N PHE A 197 9.06 3.90 -0.40
CA PHE A 197 9.38 5.28 -0.73
C PHE A 197 8.40 5.88 -1.72
N ASN A 198 8.26 7.20 -1.67
CA ASN A 198 7.52 8.00 -2.63
C ASN A 198 8.44 9.07 -3.23
N ALA A 199 8.32 9.34 -4.53
CA ALA A 199 8.98 10.46 -5.20
C ALA A 199 7.99 11.58 -5.50
N ILE A 200 8.14 12.72 -4.83
CA ILE A 200 7.12 13.78 -4.83
C ILE A 200 7.71 15.06 -5.39
N TYR A 201 6.99 15.71 -6.29
CA TYR A 201 7.37 17.01 -6.82
C TYR A 201 6.49 18.10 -6.20
N ASN A 202 7.11 19.07 -5.51
CA ASN A 202 6.39 20.20 -4.90
C ASN A 202 6.48 21.51 -5.71
N PHE A 203 6.69 21.40 -7.01
CA PHE A 203 6.91 22.52 -7.93
C PHE A 203 8.28 23.22 -7.83
N ASP A 204 9.16 22.79 -6.92
CA ASP A 204 10.52 23.32 -6.81
C ASP A 204 11.59 22.24 -6.53
N SER A 205 11.26 21.20 -5.78
CA SER A 205 12.18 20.13 -5.43
C SER A 205 11.51 18.76 -5.56
N ILE A 206 12.33 17.72 -5.66
CA ILE A 206 11.85 16.34 -5.60
C ILE A 206 12.19 15.76 -4.23
N PHE A 207 11.21 15.16 -3.59
CA PHE A 207 11.33 14.56 -2.28
C PHE A 207 11.27 13.05 -2.42
N PHE A 208 12.28 12.35 -1.90
CA PHE A 208 12.24 10.91 -1.69
C PHE A 208 11.98 10.66 -0.23
N ILE A 209 10.73 10.37 0.09
CA ILE A 209 10.29 10.16 1.47
C ILE A 209 9.86 8.72 1.68
N PRO A 210 10.20 8.11 2.82
CA PRO A 210 9.53 6.88 3.25
C PRO A 210 8.01 7.08 3.34
N THR A 211 7.28 5.98 3.31
CA THR A 211 5.86 5.97 3.65
C THR A 211 5.61 6.35 5.12
N GLY A 212 4.39 6.78 5.42
CA GLY A 212 4.01 7.19 6.79
C GLY A 212 4.69 8.47 7.30
N VAL A 213 5.45 9.18 6.47
CA VAL A 213 6.08 10.45 6.85
C VAL A 213 5.01 11.50 7.14
N LYS A 214 5.04 12.05 8.36
CA LYS A 214 4.15 13.11 8.80
C LYS A 214 4.69 14.48 8.40
N PHE A 215 3.97 15.21 7.54
CA PHE A 215 4.27 16.61 7.23
C PHE A 215 3.82 17.57 8.34
N VAL A 216 2.79 17.19 9.09
CA VAL A 216 2.27 17.93 10.23
C VAL A 216 2.16 16.98 11.42
N THR A 217 2.45 17.49 12.60
CA THR A 217 2.31 16.76 13.85
C THR A 217 1.59 17.64 14.87
N THR A 218 1.10 17.00 15.92
CA THR A 218 0.35 17.65 16.99
C THR A 218 1.14 17.54 18.29
N ASP A 219 1.21 18.62 19.07
CA ASP A 219 1.79 18.57 20.41
C ASP A 219 0.81 17.98 21.44
N VAL A 220 1.27 17.88 22.68
CA VAL A 220 0.48 17.37 23.81
C VAL A 220 -0.76 18.22 24.16
N PHE A 221 -0.86 19.43 23.61
CA PHE A 221 -1.98 20.35 23.80
C PHE A 221 -2.95 20.36 22.62
N GLY A 222 -2.71 19.53 21.60
CA GLY A 222 -3.54 19.50 20.40
C GLY A 222 -3.16 20.56 19.36
N GLN A 223 -2.05 21.29 19.54
CA GLN A 223 -1.60 22.29 18.57
C GLN A 223 -0.85 21.62 17.42
N GLN A 224 -1.30 21.88 16.20
CA GLN A 224 -0.65 21.39 14.98
C GLN A 224 0.53 22.29 14.58
N TYR A 225 1.61 21.68 14.13
CA TYR A 225 2.77 22.37 13.56
C TYR A 225 3.43 21.54 12.46
N PHE A 226 4.07 22.22 11.50
CA PHE A 226 4.84 21.57 10.45
C PHE A 226 6.06 20.86 11.04
N THR A 227 6.29 19.63 10.59
CA THR A 227 7.60 18.99 10.78
C THR A 227 8.63 19.66 9.86
N PRO A 228 9.94 19.49 10.06
CA PRO A 228 10.94 20.07 9.16
C PRO A 228 10.73 19.68 7.69
N ILE A 229 10.27 18.45 7.43
CA ILE A 229 9.90 18.02 6.08
C ILE A 229 8.66 18.76 5.60
N GLY A 230 7.65 18.94 6.46
CA GLY A 230 6.47 19.77 6.17
C GLY A 230 6.83 21.19 5.75
N GLU A 231 7.72 21.86 6.49
CA GLU A 231 8.19 23.21 6.15
C GLU A 231 8.85 23.25 4.76
N ALA A 232 9.71 22.27 4.45
CA ALA A 232 10.36 22.18 3.15
C ALA A 232 9.37 21.85 2.03
N TYR A 233 8.37 21.02 2.33
CA TYR A 233 7.37 20.54 1.41
C TYR A 233 6.36 21.63 1.02
N TYR A 234 5.81 22.35 2.01
CA TYR A 234 4.82 23.42 1.83
C TYR A 234 5.44 24.81 1.58
N LYS A 235 6.76 24.91 1.36
CA LYS A 235 7.47 26.20 1.18
C LYS A 235 6.93 27.10 0.06
N ASN A 236 6.21 26.51 -0.91
CA ASN A 236 5.65 27.19 -2.07
C ASN A 236 4.15 27.50 -1.93
N ALA A 237 3.57 27.28 -0.74
CA ALA A 237 2.16 27.48 -0.49
C ALA A 237 1.72 28.94 -0.77
N LYS A 238 0.55 29.09 -1.40
CA LYS A 238 -0.07 30.37 -1.77
C LYS A 238 -1.56 30.34 -1.41
N GLU A 239 -2.12 31.52 -1.15
CA GLU A 239 -3.54 31.66 -0.79
C GLU A 239 -4.49 31.21 -1.91
N ASN A 240 -4.17 31.53 -3.18
CA ASN A 240 -4.99 31.19 -4.34
C ASN A 240 -4.11 30.60 -5.46
N PRO A 241 -3.63 29.37 -5.30
CA PRO A 241 -2.72 28.77 -6.27
C PRO A 241 -3.49 28.40 -7.54
N GLN A 242 -2.82 28.59 -8.69
CA GLN A 242 -3.36 28.28 -10.00
C GLN A 242 -2.31 27.48 -10.77
N VAL A 243 -2.78 26.52 -11.57
CA VAL A 243 -1.96 25.78 -12.53
C VAL A 243 -2.45 26.04 -13.95
N SER A 244 -1.64 25.73 -14.96
CA SER A 244 -2.10 25.87 -16.34
C SER A 244 -3.23 24.88 -16.63
N LYS A 245 -4.05 25.18 -17.65
CA LYS A 245 -5.07 24.25 -18.14
C LYS A 245 -4.47 22.90 -18.55
N GLU A 246 -3.29 22.92 -19.16
CA GLU A 246 -2.58 21.70 -19.56
C GLU A 246 -2.19 20.86 -18.34
N TYR A 247 -1.71 21.50 -17.27
CA TYR A 247 -1.40 20.82 -16.02
C TYR A 247 -2.65 20.27 -15.31
N ALA A 248 -3.77 20.98 -15.35
CA ALA A 248 -5.03 20.49 -14.79
C ALA A 248 -5.53 19.24 -15.54
N GLU A 249 -5.42 19.22 -16.87
CA GLU A 249 -5.71 18.03 -17.68
C GLU A 249 -4.75 16.87 -17.36
N TYR A 250 -3.46 17.16 -17.16
CA TYR A 250 -2.46 16.18 -16.71
C TYR A 250 -2.82 15.59 -15.35
N TYR A 251 -3.09 16.43 -14.34
CA TYR A 251 -3.51 16.00 -13.01
C TYR A 251 -4.74 15.10 -13.06
N TYR A 252 -5.80 15.54 -13.74
CA TYR A 252 -7.02 14.77 -13.91
C TYR A 252 -6.77 13.39 -14.53
N GLN A 253 -5.94 13.33 -15.58
CA GLN A 253 -5.64 12.07 -16.26
C GLN A 253 -4.75 11.14 -15.45
N THR A 254 -3.83 11.67 -14.63
CA THR A 254 -3.06 10.84 -13.69
C THR A 254 -3.97 10.16 -12.65
N ILE A 255 -4.97 10.88 -12.13
CA ILE A 255 -5.99 10.29 -11.23
C ILE A 255 -6.74 9.18 -11.97
N CYS A 256 -7.23 9.45 -13.18
CA CYS A 256 -7.96 8.45 -13.96
C CYS A 256 -7.11 7.19 -14.20
N LEU A 257 -5.84 7.34 -14.59
CA LEU A 257 -4.94 6.22 -14.81
C LEU A 257 -4.72 5.40 -13.54
N ASN A 258 -4.47 6.05 -12.41
CA ASN A 258 -4.23 5.34 -11.14
C ASN A 258 -5.44 4.50 -10.72
N PHE A 259 -6.64 5.06 -10.80
CA PHE A 259 -7.85 4.30 -10.48
C PHE A 259 -8.21 3.27 -11.56
N ASP A 260 -7.84 3.52 -12.81
CA ASP A 260 -8.11 2.56 -13.88
C ASP A 260 -7.21 1.33 -13.79
N TYR A 261 -5.95 1.48 -13.40
CA TYR A 261 -4.92 0.44 -13.52
C TYR A 261 -4.34 -0.04 -12.19
N LEU A 262 -4.34 0.77 -11.13
CA LEU A 262 -3.63 0.51 -9.87
C LEU A 262 -4.56 0.36 -8.66
N TYR A 263 -5.87 0.46 -8.85
CA TYR A 263 -6.87 0.33 -7.78
C TYR A 263 -7.36 -1.11 -7.65
N GLY A 264 -6.95 -1.79 -6.58
CA GLY A 264 -7.12 -3.24 -6.38
C GLY A 264 -8.57 -3.69 -6.25
N VAL A 265 -9.45 -2.84 -5.72
CA VAL A 265 -10.87 -3.19 -5.51
C VAL A 265 -11.79 -2.70 -6.62
N LYS A 266 -11.23 -2.30 -7.78
CA LYS A 266 -12.01 -2.01 -8.99
C LYS A 266 -12.77 -3.27 -9.43
N GLY A 267 -14.07 -3.14 -9.65
CA GLY A 267 -14.97 -4.25 -9.99
C GLY A 267 -15.50 -5.05 -8.79
N LEU A 268 -15.11 -4.72 -7.56
CA LEU A 268 -15.69 -5.27 -6.33
C LEU A 268 -16.71 -4.30 -5.72
N HIS A 269 -17.67 -4.80 -4.93
CA HIS A 269 -18.67 -3.99 -4.19
C HIS A 269 -19.41 -2.93 -5.04
N GLY A 270 -19.74 -3.27 -6.29
CA GLY A 270 -20.44 -2.33 -7.19
C GLY A 270 -19.56 -1.24 -7.79
N ARG A 271 -18.24 -1.29 -7.61
CA ARG A 271 -17.25 -0.40 -8.24
C ARG A 271 -16.90 -0.84 -9.67
N ASP A 272 -17.91 -1.26 -10.44
CA ASP A 272 -17.76 -1.71 -11.83
C ASP A 272 -17.91 -0.52 -12.79
N TYR A 273 -16.91 0.35 -12.80
CA TYR A 273 -16.84 1.47 -13.72
C TYR A 273 -16.03 1.10 -14.95
N THR A 274 -16.58 1.35 -16.15
CA THR A 274 -15.87 1.13 -17.42
C THR A 274 -14.56 1.91 -17.49
N SER A 275 -14.57 3.14 -16.98
CA SER A 275 -13.38 3.97 -16.76
C SER A 275 -13.61 4.92 -15.60
N PHE A 276 -12.54 5.34 -14.95
CA PHE A 276 -12.64 6.32 -13.88
C PHE A 276 -13.04 7.72 -14.40
N ASP A 277 -12.74 8.04 -15.66
CA ASP A 277 -13.26 9.25 -16.33
C ASP A 277 -14.81 9.27 -16.34
N THR A 278 -15.44 8.12 -16.57
CA THR A 278 -16.90 7.97 -16.54
C THR A 278 -17.44 8.17 -15.12
N TYR A 279 -16.76 7.60 -14.12
CA TYR A 279 -17.11 7.79 -12.72
C TYR A 279 -17.07 9.27 -12.32
N LEU A 280 -15.94 9.96 -12.58
CA LEU A 280 -15.75 11.37 -12.26
C LEU A 280 -16.76 12.28 -12.97
N SER A 281 -17.08 11.99 -14.23
CA SER A 281 -18.07 12.74 -15.00
C SER A 281 -19.49 12.56 -14.44
N THR A 282 -19.86 11.32 -14.09
CA THR A 282 -21.21 10.98 -13.62
C THR A 282 -21.51 11.59 -12.25
N HIS A 283 -20.50 11.68 -11.38
CA HIS A 283 -20.64 12.23 -10.03
C HIS A 283 -20.33 13.74 -9.96
N GLY A 284 -20.05 14.39 -11.08
CA GLY A 284 -19.90 15.86 -11.16
C GLY A 284 -18.54 16.41 -10.72
N TYR A 285 -17.53 15.57 -10.48
CA TYR A 285 -16.21 16.00 -10.01
C TYR A 285 -15.30 16.52 -11.14
N LYS A 286 -15.58 16.13 -12.39
CA LYS A 286 -14.71 16.41 -13.55
C LYS A 286 -14.44 17.90 -13.79
N GLU A 287 -15.45 18.76 -13.66
CA GLU A 287 -15.29 20.19 -13.90
C GLU A 287 -14.32 20.83 -12.89
N ASP A 288 -14.48 20.53 -11.60
CA ASP A 288 -13.63 21.05 -10.54
C ASP A 288 -12.19 20.53 -10.65
N LEU A 289 -12.01 19.24 -10.96
CA LEU A 289 -10.69 18.64 -11.19
C LEU A 289 -9.96 19.20 -12.41
N LEU A 290 -10.67 19.83 -13.36
CA LEU A 290 -10.11 20.47 -14.56
C LEU A 290 -10.04 22.00 -14.45
N SER A 291 -10.41 22.58 -13.31
CA SER A 291 -10.60 24.02 -13.16
C SER A 291 -9.31 24.85 -13.24
N GLY A 292 -8.16 24.25 -12.91
CA GLY A 292 -6.87 24.95 -12.73
C GLY A 292 -6.76 25.69 -11.39
N ASP A 293 -7.84 25.78 -10.63
CA ASP A 293 -7.87 26.26 -9.26
C ASP A 293 -7.52 25.10 -8.32
N VAL A 294 -6.33 25.19 -7.74
CA VAL A 294 -5.75 24.08 -6.96
C VAL A 294 -6.63 23.71 -5.76
N HIS A 295 -7.31 24.68 -5.14
CA HIS A 295 -8.22 24.40 -4.02
C HIS A 295 -9.43 23.60 -4.47
N LYS A 296 -10.03 23.98 -5.60
CA LYS A 296 -11.19 23.24 -6.14
C LYS A 296 -10.81 21.84 -6.58
N MET A 297 -9.68 21.72 -7.28
CA MET A 297 -9.17 20.44 -7.75
C MET A 297 -8.92 19.49 -6.57
N ASP A 298 -8.18 19.94 -5.55
CA ASP A 298 -7.85 19.08 -4.42
C ASP A 298 -9.08 18.76 -3.56
N ASN A 299 -9.97 19.72 -3.33
CA ASN A 299 -11.21 19.48 -2.60
C ASN A 299 -12.13 18.48 -3.34
N ALA A 300 -12.28 18.60 -4.66
CA ALA A 300 -13.04 17.64 -5.45
C ALA A 300 -12.44 16.24 -5.38
N TYR A 301 -11.10 16.13 -5.39
CA TYR A 301 -10.41 14.86 -5.22
C TYR A 301 -10.64 14.25 -3.83
N GLN A 302 -10.46 15.04 -2.76
CA GLN A 302 -10.69 14.61 -1.38
C GLN A 302 -12.13 14.13 -1.17
N ILE A 303 -13.13 14.90 -1.61
CA ILE A 303 -14.55 14.52 -1.54
C ILE A 303 -14.77 13.22 -2.29
N MET A 304 -14.29 13.11 -3.53
CA MET A 304 -14.45 11.91 -4.34
C MET A 304 -13.92 10.66 -3.62
N LEU A 305 -12.72 10.70 -3.02
CA LEU A 305 -12.16 9.53 -2.32
C LEU A 305 -13.07 9.07 -1.17
N THR A 306 -13.62 10.01 -0.40
CA THR A 306 -14.57 9.69 0.67
C THR A 306 -15.81 8.92 0.17
N TYR A 307 -16.29 9.25 -1.02
CA TYR A 307 -17.50 8.62 -1.60
C TYR A 307 -17.21 7.35 -2.42
N LEU A 308 -15.97 6.85 -2.45
CA LEU A 308 -15.63 5.55 -3.06
C LEU A 308 -16.03 4.34 -2.20
N ASP A 309 -16.43 4.58 -0.95
CA ASP A 309 -16.82 3.55 0.01
C ASP A 309 -15.73 2.49 0.23
N ASP A 310 -14.50 2.96 0.35
CA ASP A 310 -13.30 2.16 0.55
C ASP A 310 -12.45 2.79 1.66
N PHE A 311 -12.34 2.11 2.79
CA PHE A 311 -11.63 2.59 3.98
C PHE A 311 -10.09 2.58 3.83
N HIS A 312 -9.52 1.88 2.83
CA HIS A 312 -8.09 1.98 2.48
C HIS A 312 -7.79 3.16 1.57
N THR A 313 -8.81 3.84 1.05
CA THR A 313 -8.67 4.92 0.08
C THR A 313 -9.01 6.27 0.69
N ALA A 314 -7.99 7.09 0.94
CA ALA A 314 -8.14 8.41 1.56
C ALA A 314 -6.98 9.34 1.21
N THR A 315 -7.18 10.66 1.34
CA THR A 315 -6.04 11.60 1.38
C THR A 315 -5.42 11.62 2.76
N THR A 316 -4.10 11.82 2.82
CA THR A 316 -3.37 12.01 4.09
C THR A 316 -2.86 13.45 4.25
N GLY A 317 -3.27 14.35 3.34
CA GLY A 317 -2.97 15.77 3.38
C GLY A 317 -3.38 16.49 2.09
N THR A 318 -2.88 17.71 1.93
CA THR A 318 -3.21 18.61 0.81
C THR A 318 -2.03 18.82 -0.12
N SER A 319 -2.30 19.38 -1.31
CA SER A 319 -1.28 19.85 -2.25
C SER A 319 -0.27 20.82 -1.57
N PRO A 320 1.04 20.76 -1.87
CA PRO A 320 2.03 21.68 -1.31
C PRO A 320 1.91 23.11 -1.85
N LEU A 321 1.05 23.34 -2.85
CA LEU A 321 0.81 24.65 -3.43
C LEU A 321 -0.10 25.53 -2.57
N TYR A 322 -0.80 24.97 -1.58
CA TYR A 322 -1.51 25.74 -0.56
C TYR A 322 -1.32 25.13 0.82
N GLU A 323 -1.42 25.98 1.85
CA GLU A 323 -1.02 25.62 3.21
C GLU A 323 -1.87 24.47 3.78
N TYR A 324 -1.21 23.51 4.43
CA TYR A 324 -1.88 22.54 5.29
C TYR A 324 -2.43 23.28 6.51
N GLY A 325 -3.74 23.50 6.51
CA GLY A 325 -4.43 24.32 7.51
C GLY A 325 -5.76 24.88 7.03
N GLY A 326 -6.04 24.83 5.73
CA GLY A 326 -7.30 25.28 5.12
C GLY A 326 -8.37 24.21 4.91
N SER A 327 -7.99 22.92 4.87
CA SER A 327 -8.96 21.82 4.82
C SER A 327 -8.61 20.81 5.91
N THR A 328 -9.14 21.03 7.12
CA THR A 328 -9.78 19.88 7.76
C THR A 328 -10.68 19.31 6.68
N ILE A 329 -10.56 18.03 6.32
CA ILE A 329 -11.68 17.35 5.65
C ILE A 329 -12.89 17.80 6.44
N ASP A 330 -13.75 18.62 5.83
CA ASP A 330 -14.90 19.09 6.55
C ASP A 330 -15.59 17.81 6.97
N LYS A 331 -15.84 17.60 8.26
CA LYS A 331 -16.47 16.35 8.70
C LYS A 331 -17.83 16.17 8.04
N THR A 332 -18.41 17.25 7.47
CA THR A 332 -19.58 17.20 6.60
C THR A 332 -19.34 16.54 5.23
N ASN A 333 -18.09 16.46 4.77
CA ASN A 333 -17.66 15.82 3.53
C ASN A 333 -17.32 14.33 3.70
N LEU A 334 -17.41 13.78 4.93
CA LEU A 334 -17.30 12.34 5.15
C LEU A 334 -18.58 11.63 4.67
N ASN A 335 -18.45 10.45 4.07
CA ASN A 335 -19.59 9.60 3.72
C ASN A 335 -20.30 9.23 5.05
N PRO A 336 -21.63 9.32 5.14
CA PRO A 336 -22.39 8.90 6.31
C PRO A 336 -21.96 7.54 6.88
N ALA A 337 -21.62 6.55 6.06
CA ALA A 337 -21.16 5.24 6.51
C ALA A 337 -19.81 5.31 7.25
N GLN A 338 -18.88 6.14 6.77
CA GLN A 338 -17.58 6.35 7.45
C GLN A 338 -17.75 7.12 8.76
N VAL A 339 -18.64 8.14 8.78
CA VAL A 339 -18.95 8.88 10.01
C VAL A 339 -19.56 7.95 11.05
N GLU A 340 -20.52 7.11 10.64
CA GLU A 340 -21.14 6.10 11.49
C GLU A 340 -20.09 5.15 12.06
N ALA A 341 -19.24 4.54 11.22
CA ALA A 341 -18.18 3.64 11.66
C ALA A 341 -17.20 4.29 12.67
N ILE A 342 -16.83 5.57 12.46
CA ILE A 342 -15.95 6.32 13.37
C ILE A 342 -16.64 6.60 14.72
N GLU A 343 -17.88 7.08 14.70
CA GLU A 343 -18.61 7.40 15.93
C GLU A 343 -18.98 6.14 16.72
N GLU A 344 -19.26 5.04 16.02
CA GLU A 344 -19.45 3.71 16.62
C GLU A 344 -18.18 3.18 17.28
N GLY A 345 -17.03 3.26 16.61
CA GLY A 345 -15.74 2.87 17.17
C GLY A 345 -15.44 3.62 18.47
N LYS A 346 -15.66 4.94 18.49
CA LYS A 346 -15.52 5.76 19.71
C LYS A 346 -16.48 5.34 20.82
N ALA A 347 -17.72 4.98 20.47
CA ALA A 347 -18.71 4.54 21.45
C ALA A 347 -18.31 3.19 22.07
N LEU A 348 -17.79 2.26 21.28
CA LEU A 348 -17.28 0.97 21.74
C LEU A 348 -16.04 1.14 22.63
N ASP A 349 -15.08 1.97 22.22
CA ASP A 349 -13.89 2.30 23.04
C ASP A 349 -14.29 2.92 24.38
N ALA A 350 -15.23 3.86 24.38
CA ALA A 350 -15.75 4.46 25.60
C ALA A 350 -16.42 3.41 26.50
N ALA A 351 -17.25 2.54 25.93
CA ALA A 351 -17.93 1.48 26.68
C ALA A 351 -16.96 0.44 27.26
N ARG A 352 -15.85 0.14 26.55
CA ARG A 352 -14.76 -0.70 27.04
C ARG A 352 -14.08 -0.08 28.26
N LEU A 353 -13.84 1.24 28.27
CA LEU A 353 -13.29 1.95 29.44
C LEU A 353 -14.23 1.89 30.67
N PHE A 354 -15.55 1.92 30.46
CA PHE A 354 -16.54 1.85 31.56
C PHE A 354 -16.73 0.45 32.15
N THR A 355 -16.51 -0.61 31.36
CA THR A 355 -16.67 -2.00 31.81
C THR A 355 -15.42 -2.58 32.50
N HIS A 356 -14.27 -1.91 32.35
CA HIS A 356 -13.01 -2.29 32.99
C HIS A 356 -12.67 -1.40 34.20
N THR A 357 -13.48 -1.49 35.26
CA THR A 357 -13.32 -0.66 36.47
C THR A 357 -12.21 -1.09 37.44
N GLU A 358 -11.57 -2.25 37.22
CA GLU A 358 -10.41 -2.69 37.99
C GLU A 358 -9.29 -3.09 37.02
N GLN A 359 -8.45 -2.11 36.68
CA GLN A 359 -7.28 -2.22 35.80
C GLN A 359 -7.65 -2.69 34.38
N GLY A 360 -7.85 -1.74 33.46
CA GLY A 360 -8.07 -1.97 32.03
C GLY A 360 -6.90 -2.69 31.35
N PHE A 361 -6.70 -3.96 31.67
CA PHE A 361 -5.67 -4.78 31.08
C PHE A 361 -6.17 -5.33 29.75
N SER A 362 -5.34 -5.10 28.73
CA SER A 362 -5.35 -5.78 27.45
C SER A 362 -5.18 -7.31 27.53
N TYR A 363 -4.92 -7.87 28.73
CA TYR A 363 -4.92 -9.30 29.00
C TYR A 363 -5.67 -9.62 30.31
N ASP A 364 -6.56 -10.61 30.30
CA ASP A 364 -7.36 -11.00 31.46
C ASP A 364 -7.65 -12.50 31.44
N LYS A 365 -7.69 -13.15 32.61
CA LYS A 365 -7.94 -14.59 32.72
C LYS A 365 -9.05 -14.88 33.72
N ARG A 366 -10.16 -15.48 33.27
CA ARG A 366 -11.29 -15.85 34.12
C ARG A 366 -11.98 -17.10 33.59
N ASN A 367 -12.39 -18.01 34.48
CA ASN A 367 -13.22 -19.18 34.16
C ASN A 367 -12.67 -20.06 33.02
N GLY A 368 -11.36 -20.28 32.96
CA GLY A 368 -10.73 -21.09 31.92
C GLY A 368 -10.64 -20.42 30.54
N ILE A 369 -10.84 -19.10 30.48
CA ILE A 369 -10.65 -18.29 29.27
C ILE A 369 -9.57 -17.24 29.52
N ALA A 370 -8.66 -17.11 28.56
CA ALA A 370 -7.73 -15.99 28.46
C ALA A 370 -8.27 -15.00 27.41
N TYR A 371 -8.49 -13.75 27.81
CA TYR A 371 -8.91 -12.66 26.93
C TYR A 371 -7.70 -11.79 26.60
N ILE A 372 -7.54 -11.48 25.31
CA ILE A 372 -6.56 -10.53 24.79
C ILE A 372 -7.33 -9.44 24.03
N THR A 373 -7.20 -8.19 24.46
CA THR A 373 -7.96 -7.05 23.94
C THR A 373 -6.99 -5.95 23.52
N PHE A 374 -7.10 -5.49 22.27
CA PHE A 374 -6.20 -4.48 21.72
C PHE A 374 -6.87 -3.73 20.55
N ASN A 375 -6.44 -2.49 20.31
CA ASN A 375 -7.10 -1.60 19.36
C ASN A 375 -6.38 -1.48 18.02
N GLU A 376 -5.09 -1.80 17.95
CA GLU A 376 -4.32 -1.62 16.72
C GLU A 376 -3.15 -2.60 16.63
N PHE A 377 -2.72 -2.92 15.42
CA PHE A 377 -1.49 -3.67 15.18
C PHE A 377 -0.31 -2.70 15.12
N ASP A 378 0.37 -2.46 16.24
CA ASP A 378 1.60 -1.65 16.26
C ASP A 378 2.74 -2.26 15.43
N ALA A 379 3.66 -1.44 14.93
CA ALA A 379 4.91 -1.97 14.38
C ALA A 379 5.73 -2.71 15.46
N ILE A 380 6.44 -3.78 15.09
CA ILE A 380 7.25 -4.56 16.02
C ILE A 380 8.50 -3.77 16.42
N ASP A 381 8.64 -3.49 17.72
CA ASP A 381 9.91 -3.06 18.32
C ASP A 381 10.72 -4.31 18.72
N ASP A 382 11.56 -4.79 17.81
CA ASP A 382 12.31 -6.04 17.97
C ASP A 382 13.26 -6.01 19.18
N ASP A 383 13.96 -4.90 19.40
CA ASP A 383 14.87 -4.72 20.53
C ASP A 383 14.09 -4.81 21.86
N LYS A 384 12.93 -4.14 21.92
CA LYS A 384 12.08 -4.18 23.10
C LYS A 384 11.44 -5.54 23.31
N LEU A 385 10.95 -6.17 22.26
CA LEU A 385 10.36 -7.52 22.29
C LEU A 385 11.38 -8.53 22.83
N LYS A 386 12.61 -8.53 22.30
CA LYS A 386 13.68 -9.45 22.74
C LYS A 386 14.25 -9.17 24.12
N SER A 387 14.06 -7.97 24.66
CA SER A 387 14.53 -7.65 26.03
C SER A 387 13.90 -8.56 27.10
N LYS A 388 12.70 -9.13 26.81
CA LYS A 388 11.88 -9.91 27.74
C LYS A 388 11.61 -9.19 29.07
N ARG A 389 11.82 -7.87 29.14
CA ARG A 389 11.66 -7.02 30.32
C ARG A 389 10.76 -5.85 29.95
N TRP A 390 9.46 -6.08 30.09
CA TRP A 390 8.44 -5.13 29.71
C TRP A 390 7.84 -4.47 30.95
N THR A 391 7.67 -3.16 30.87
CA THR A 391 6.79 -2.41 31.76
C THR A 391 5.34 -2.62 31.35
N ILE A 392 4.40 -2.19 32.19
CA ILE A 392 2.99 -2.23 31.81
C ILE A 392 2.70 -1.37 30.56
N ASP A 393 3.36 -0.22 30.43
CA ASP A 393 3.19 0.67 29.29
C ASP A 393 3.68 0.02 27.99
N ASP A 394 4.76 -0.79 28.06
CA ASP A 394 5.24 -1.54 26.89
C ASP A 394 4.24 -2.63 26.45
N VAL A 395 3.60 -3.29 27.41
CA VAL A 395 2.58 -4.32 27.14
C VAL A 395 1.29 -3.69 26.59
N LEU A 396 0.90 -2.52 27.08
CA LEU A 396 -0.31 -1.83 26.62
C LEU A 396 -0.09 -1.05 25.31
N GLY A 397 1.14 -0.62 25.02
CA GLY A 397 1.46 0.22 23.87
C GLY A 397 2.08 -0.52 22.68
N ASN A 398 2.14 -1.86 22.71
CA ASN A 398 2.61 -2.64 21.56
C ASN A 398 1.95 -4.02 21.49
N SER A 399 1.15 -4.24 20.45
CA SER A 399 0.44 -5.51 20.22
C SER A 399 1.34 -6.75 20.20
N ALA A 400 2.51 -6.73 19.56
CA ALA A 400 3.41 -7.89 19.54
C ALA A 400 3.95 -8.23 20.94
N ILE A 401 4.26 -7.22 21.76
CA ILE A 401 4.66 -7.40 23.16
C ILE A 401 3.48 -7.94 23.98
N LEU A 402 2.27 -7.40 23.80
CA LEU A 402 1.06 -7.87 24.47
C LEU A 402 0.82 -9.36 24.25
N PHE A 403 0.84 -9.80 22.99
CA PHE A 403 0.59 -11.19 22.66
C PHE A 403 1.70 -12.12 23.14
N THR A 404 2.96 -11.68 23.11
CA THR A 404 4.06 -12.47 23.69
C THR A 404 3.95 -12.57 25.22
N TYR A 405 3.52 -11.48 25.88
CA TYR A 405 3.22 -11.48 27.30
C TYR A 405 2.08 -12.45 27.62
N ALA A 406 0.96 -12.36 26.89
CA ALA A 406 -0.18 -13.25 27.07
C ALA A 406 0.19 -14.72 26.84
N HIS A 407 0.96 -15.01 25.79
CA HIS A 407 1.45 -16.36 25.51
C HIS A 407 2.21 -16.93 26.71
N ARG A 408 3.20 -16.22 27.25
CA ARG A 408 3.95 -16.65 28.44
C ARG A 408 3.09 -16.81 29.67
N GLN A 409 2.13 -15.91 29.89
CA GLN A 409 1.20 -16.04 31.02
C GLN A 409 0.37 -17.33 30.92
N ILE A 410 0.04 -17.76 29.70
CA ILE A 410 -0.73 -18.98 29.44
C ILE A 410 0.15 -20.24 29.56
N THR A 411 1.35 -20.22 28.97
CA THR A 411 2.18 -21.42 28.76
C THR A 411 3.19 -21.66 29.89
N ASP A 412 3.93 -20.65 30.33
CA ASP A 412 5.01 -20.81 31.33
C ASP A 412 4.47 -20.98 32.75
N ASN A 413 3.34 -20.32 33.06
CA ASN A 413 2.74 -20.36 34.39
C ASN A 413 1.75 -21.52 34.58
N TYR A 414 1.72 -22.49 33.64
CA TYR A 414 0.81 -23.65 33.63
C TYR A 414 -0.57 -23.28 34.15
N LEU A 415 -1.29 -22.49 33.37
CA LEU A 415 -2.70 -22.23 33.64
C LEU A 415 -3.49 -23.51 33.27
N GLU A 416 -3.45 -24.52 34.15
CA GLU A 416 -3.99 -25.89 33.97
C GLU A 416 -5.46 -25.97 33.51
N ASP A 417 -6.20 -24.85 33.51
CA ASP A 417 -7.64 -24.79 33.19
C ASP A 417 -8.00 -23.93 31.96
N ALA A 418 -7.05 -23.25 31.31
CA ALA A 418 -7.39 -22.47 30.12
C ALA A 418 -7.76 -23.41 28.97
N LYS A 419 -8.94 -23.20 28.37
CA LYS A 419 -9.43 -23.96 27.20
C LYS A 419 -9.57 -23.09 25.96
N TYR A 420 -9.83 -21.80 26.18
CA TYR A 420 -10.08 -20.82 25.12
C TYR A 420 -9.16 -19.63 25.28
N VAL A 421 -8.70 -19.12 24.15
CA VAL A 421 -8.07 -17.80 24.02
C VAL A 421 -9.00 -16.95 23.18
N VAL A 422 -9.60 -15.92 23.80
CA VAL A 422 -10.46 -14.95 23.12
C VAL A 422 -9.63 -13.74 22.74
N VAL A 423 -9.57 -13.44 21.45
CA VAL A 423 -8.93 -12.26 20.88
C VAL A 423 -10.02 -11.29 20.45
N ASP A 424 -10.11 -10.17 21.16
CA ASP A 424 -11.13 -9.14 20.94
C ASP A 424 -10.65 -8.11 19.91
N LEU A 425 -11.27 -8.13 18.72
CA LEU A 425 -11.00 -7.26 17.58
C LEU A 425 -12.12 -6.25 17.33
N ALA A 426 -13.08 -6.11 18.26
CA ALA A 426 -14.30 -5.32 18.06
C ALA A 426 -14.05 -3.80 17.90
N THR A 427 -12.84 -3.34 18.17
CA THR A 427 -12.40 -1.94 18.00
C THR A 427 -11.07 -1.87 17.26
N ASN A 428 -10.72 -2.91 16.50
CA ASN A 428 -9.44 -3.01 15.81
C ASN A 428 -9.60 -2.70 14.32
N ASP A 429 -9.11 -1.53 13.89
CA ASP A 429 -9.19 -1.06 12.51
C ASP A 429 -7.99 -1.46 11.64
N GLY A 430 -7.04 -2.21 12.20
CA GLY A 430 -5.87 -2.75 11.52
C GLY A 430 -4.55 -2.21 12.05
N GLY A 431 -3.59 -2.00 11.14
CA GLY A 431 -2.23 -1.54 11.47
C GLY A 431 -1.14 -2.31 10.72
N SER A 432 -0.01 -2.55 11.38
CA SER A 432 1.19 -3.19 10.85
C SER A 432 0.96 -4.67 10.48
N SER A 433 1.26 -5.00 9.23
CA SER A 433 1.27 -6.38 8.75
C SER A 433 2.33 -7.25 9.44
N ASP A 434 3.42 -6.68 9.95
CA ASP A 434 4.45 -7.47 10.65
C ASP A 434 3.92 -8.04 11.96
N SER A 435 3.22 -7.21 12.74
CA SER A 435 2.57 -7.67 13.97
C SER A 435 1.45 -8.65 13.68
N LEU A 436 0.69 -8.47 12.59
CA LEU A 436 -0.28 -9.47 12.15
C LEU A 436 0.38 -10.84 11.94
N ILE A 437 1.47 -10.90 11.18
CA ILE A 437 2.19 -12.16 10.91
C ILE A 437 2.77 -12.78 12.20
N TYR A 438 3.36 -11.95 13.06
CA TYR A 438 3.92 -12.42 14.33
C TYR A 438 2.83 -12.96 15.28
N ILE A 439 1.71 -12.25 15.40
CA ILE A 439 0.56 -12.64 16.23
C ILE A 439 -0.10 -13.91 15.69
N LEU A 440 -0.29 -14.04 14.38
CA LEU A 440 -0.75 -15.30 13.76
C LEU A 440 0.15 -16.46 14.18
N GLY A 441 1.47 -16.29 14.11
CA GLY A 441 2.43 -17.31 14.55
C GLY A 441 2.24 -17.72 16.01
N LEU A 442 2.11 -16.75 16.92
CA LEU A 442 1.86 -17.01 18.34
C LEU A 442 0.56 -17.77 18.59
N LEU A 443 -0.50 -17.47 17.84
CA LEU A 443 -1.81 -18.07 18.03
C LEU A 443 -1.89 -19.48 17.44
N ILE A 444 -1.46 -19.67 16.19
CA ILE A 444 -1.77 -20.87 15.41
C ILE A 444 -0.55 -21.66 14.90
N GLY A 445 0.66 -21.12 15.07
CA GLY A 445 1.91 -21.77 14.68
C GLY A 445 2.28 -21.41 13.25
N ASN A 446 2.74 -22.39 12.46
CA ASN A 446 3.05 -22.15 11.05
C ASN A 446 1.77 -21.95 10.23
N PHE A 447 1.81 -21.00 9.30
CA PHE A 447 0.69 -20.70 8.41
C PHE A 447 1.17 -20.23 7.04
N THR A 448 0.24 -20.19 6.10
CA THR A 448 0.47 -19.71 4.74
C THR A 448 -0.39 -18.48 4.49
N VAL A 449 0.18 -17.47 3.84
CA VAL A 449 -0.62 -16.38 3.27
C VAL A 449 -0.51 -16.38 1.75
N GLU A 450 -1.65 -16.20 1.10
CA GLU A 450 -1.74 -16.04 -0.35
C GLU A 450 -2.21 -14.61 -0.67
N THR A 451 -1.53 -13.98 -1.61
CA THR A 451 -1.93 -12.70 -2.21
C THR A 451 -2.13 -12.87 -3.71
N GLN A 452 -3.03 -12.08 -4.26
CA GLN A 452 -3.32 -12.02 -5.68
C GLN A 452 -3.24 -10.59 -6.18
N ASN A 453 -2.73 -10.41 -7.40
CA ASN A 453 -2.97 -9.19 -8.15
C ASN A 453 -4.27 -9.34 -8.98
N PRO A 454 -5.33 -8.58 -8.69
CA PRO A 454 -6.62 -8.74 -9.37
C PRO A 454 -6.53 -8.34 -10.86
N TYR A 455 -5.56 -7.49 -11.22
CA TYR A 455 -5.37 -7.01 -12.58
C TYR A 455 -4.61 -8.01 -13.44
N THR A 456 -3.46 -8.50 -12.97
CA THR A 456 -2.59 -9.43 -13.71
C THR A 456 -2.94 -10.90 -13.46
N GLY A 457 -3.59 -11.21 -12.34
CA GLY A 457 -3.79 -12.56 -11.84
C GLY A 457 -2.53 -13.21 -11.26
N ALA A 458 -1.45 -12.46 -11.05
CA ALA A 458 -0.27 -12.98 -10.37
C ALA A 458 -0.60 -13.40 -8.94
N ILE A 459 0.06 -14.46 -8.45
CA ILE A 459 -0.19 -15.02 -7.12
C ILE A 459 1.14 -15.16 -6.39
N THR A 460 1.19 -14.69 -5.14
CA THR A 460 2.29 -14.98 -4.22
C THR A 460 1.75 -15.84 -3.08
N LYS A 461 2.48 -16.90 -2.73
CA LYS A 461 2.16 -17.78 -1.61
C LYS A 461 3.38 -17.91 -0.72
N THR A 462 3.28 -17.38 0.49
CA THR A 462 4.37 -17.36 1.48
C THR A 462 4.02 -18.20 2.69
N ASN A 463 4.92 -19.11 3.07
CA ASN A 463 4.84 -19.84 4.33
C ASN A 463 5.63 -19.09 5.41
N TYR A 464 4.97 -18.79 6.52
CA TYR A 464 5.56 -18.06 7.64
C TYR A 464 5.85 -18.97 8.83
N LYS A 465 6.95 -18.64 9.51
CA LYS A 465 7.32 -19.16 10.84
C LYS A 465 7.70 -17.99 11.74
N VAL A 466 7.51 -18.17 13.04
CA VAL A 466 7.77 -17.14 14.05
C VAL A 466 8.63 -17.73 15.17
N ASP A 467 9.64 -16.98 15.60
CA ASP A 467 10.45 -17.29 16.79
C ASP A 467 9.65 -16.90 18.04
N ILE A 468 8.73 -17.76 18.45
CA ILE A 468 7.79 -17.55 19.56
C ILE A 468 8.55 -17.47 20.89
N ASN A 469 9.57 -18.31 21.05
CA ASN A 469 10.32 -18.38 22.30
C ASN A 469 11.40 -17.29 22.42
N LEU A 470 11.67 -16.57 21.32
CA LEU A 470 12.63 -15.47 21.18
C LEU A 470 14.06 -15.92 21.52
N ASP A 471 14.53 -17.05 20.96
CA ASP A 471 15.93 -17.52 21.06
C ASP A 471 16.74 -17.37 19.77
N GLY A 472 16.15 -16.76 18.74
CA GLY A 472 16.73 -16.52 17.43
C GLY A 472 16.71 -17.76 16.53
N LYS A 473 15.94 -18.79 16.87
CA LYS A 473 15.75 -20.00 16.06
C LYS A 473 14.28 -20.15 15.71
N PHE A 474 14.04 -20.88 14.62
CA PHE A 474 12.72 -21.25 14.14
C PHE A 474 12.61 -22.77 14.20
N ASP A 475 12.34 -23.30 15.38
CA ASP A 475 12.43 -24.74 15.70
C ASP A 475 11.19 -25.26 16.45
N GLU A 476 11.20 -26.55 16.81
CA GLU A 476 10.07 -27.20 17.47
C GLU A 476 9.75 -26.65 18.87
N LYS A 477 10.56 -25.74 19.43
CA LYS A 477 10.25 -25.05 20.69
C LYS A 477 9.36 -23.83 20.49
N ASP A 478 9.15 -23.40 19.25
CA ASP A 478 8.22 -22.33 18.90
C ASP A 478 6.78 -22.87 18.87
N VAL A 479 6.26 -23.21 20.04
CA VAL A 479 4.93 -23.80 20.22
C VAL A 479 3.89 -22.71 20.36
N SER A 480 2.93 -22.69 19.44
CA SER A 480 1.79 -21.77 19.46
C SER A 480 0.73 -22.11 20.51
N LEU A 481 -0.17 -21.18 20.81
CA LEU A 481 -1.29 -21.41 21.74
C LEU A 481 -2.19 -22.57 21.29
N ARG A 482 -2.46 -22.68 19.99
CA ARG A 482 -3.20 -23.80 19.40
C ARG A 482 -2.49 -25.14 19.60
N GLU A 483 -1.18 -25.20 19.41
CA GLU A 483 -0.38 -26.43 19.63
C GLU A 483 -0.29 -26.83 21.11
N HIS A 484 -0.55 -25.89 22.03
CA HIS A 484 -0.80 -26.19 23.44
C HIS A 484 -2.21 -26.76 23.72
N GLY A 485 -3.04 -26.98 22.70
CA GLY A 485 -4.37 -27.57 22.79
C GLY A 485 -5.48 -26.57 23.12
N LEU A 486 -5.23 -25.26 22.93
CA LEU A 486 -6.21 -24.21 23.17
C LEU A 486 -7.02 -23.92 21.90
N LYS A 487 -8.32 -23.69 22.08
CA LYS A 487 -9.18 -23.15 21.01
C LYS A 487 -9.02 -21.64 20.92
N ILE A 488 -8.88 -21.11 19.71
CA ILE A 488 -8.73 -19.67 19.49
C ILE A 488 -10.08 -19.10 19.04
N VAL A 489 -10.54 -18.06 19.70
CA VAL A 489 -11.80 -17.39 19.42
C VAL A 489 -11.52 -15.95 19.04
N PHE A 490 -12.06 -15.47 17.93
CA PHE A 490 -12.01 -14.07 17.54
C PHE A 490 -13.36 -13.41 17.78
N VAL A 491 -13.35 -12.20 18.31
CA VAL A 491 -14.55 -11.37 18.43
C VAL A 491 -14.50 -10.27 17.40
N THR A 492 -15.42 -10.27 16.43
CA THR A 492 -15.43 -9.35 15.30
C THR A 492 -16.72 -8.53 15.21
N ASN A 493 -16.64 -7.40 14.52
CA ASN A 493 -17.78 -6.63 14.05
C ASN A 493 -17.39 -5.81 12.82
N THR A 494 -18.30 -4.98 12.30
CA THR A 494 -18.03 -4.13 11.12
C THR A 494 -16.87 -3.13 11.29
N HIS A 495 -16.36 -2.92 12.50
CA HIS A 495 -15.17 -2.10 12.77
C HIS A 495 -13.86 -2.92 12.70
N SER A 496 -13.93 -4.25 12.79
CA SER A 496 -12.78 -5.15 12.61
C SER A 496 -12.31 -5.12 11.15
N PHE A 497 -11.38 -4.23 10.81
CA PHE A 497 -11.02 -3.90 9.43
C PHE A 497 -9.52 -4.15 9.16
N SER A 498 -9.12 -4.30 7.88
CA SER A 498 -7.71 -4.41 7.48
C SER A 498 -7.00 -5.58 8.19
N CYS A 499 -5.91 -5.35 8.94
CA CYS A 499 -5.28 -6.41 9.75
C CYS A 499 -6.22 -7.02 10.81
N GLY A 500 -7.19 -6.25 11.32
CA GLY A 500 -8.26 -6.74 12.20
C GLY A 500 -9.24 -7.68 11.51
N ASN A 501 -9.39 -7.57 10.19
CA ASN A 501 -10.10 -8.56 9.36
C ASN A 501 -9.18 -9.73 8.96
N ALA A 502 -7.95 -9.44 8.54
CA ALA A 502 -7.03 -10.45 8.04
C ALA A 502 -6.67 -11.50 9.10
N LEU A 503 -6.52 -11.10 10.38
CA LEU A 503 -6.19 -12.02 11.46
C LEU A 503 -7.17 -13.20 11.59
N PRO A 504 -8.49 -12.99 11.80
CA PRO A 504 -9.43 -14.09 11.92
C PRO A 504 -9.57 -14.88 10.61
N VAL A 505 -9.57 -14.22 9.45
CA VAL A 505 -9.67 -14.89 8.14
C VAL A 505 -8.52 -15.86 7.91
N LEU A 506 -7.27 -15.40 8.12
CA LEU A 506 -6.09 -16.21 7.87
C LEU A 506 -5.96 -17.34 8.89
N ALA A 507 -6.38 -17.11 10.14
CA ALA A 507 -6.41 -18.14 11.16
C ALA A 507 -7.44 -19.23 10.84
N GLU A 508 -8.68 -18.84 10.55
CA GLU A 508 -9.78 -19.75 10.15
C GLU A 508 -9.38 -20.58 8.92
N TYR A 509 -8.83 -19.93 7.89
CA TYR A 509 -8.39 -20.61 6.68
C TYR A 509 -7.29 -21.66 6.94
N ALA A 510 -6.36 -21.37 7.87
CA ALA A 510 -5.28 -22.29 8.20
C ALA A 510 -5.76 -23.50 9.03
N TYR A 511 -6.68 -23.27 9.98
CA TYR A 511 -7.10 -24.27 10.97
C TYR A 511 -8.60 -24.17 11.32
N PRO A 512 -9.51 -24.45 10.38
CA PRO A 512 -10.94 -24.15 10.55
C PRO A 512 -11.61 -24.89 11.73
N ASP A 513 -11.08 -26.05 12.14
CA ASP A 513 -11.63 -26.82 13.27
C ASP A 513 -11.19 -26.29 14.66
N ASP A 514 -10.16 -25.43 14.70
CA ASP A 514 -9.55 -24.91 15.93
C ASP A 514 -9.89 -23.43 16.19
N ILE A 515 -10.53 -22.78 15.21
CA ILE A 515 -10.88 -21.36 15.22
C ILE A 515 -12.39 -21.19 15.34
N THR A 516 -12.81 -20.18 16.10
CA THR A 516 -14.22 -19.76 16.18
C THR A 516 -14.31 -18.25 16.07
N ILE A 517 -15.26 -17.75 15.31
CA ILE A 517 -15.51 -16.32 15.10
C ILE A 517 -16.86 -16.00 15.71
N LEU A 518 -16.89 -14.98 16.57
CA LEU A 518 -18.07 -14.58 17.32
C LEU A 518 -18.33 -13.09 17.12
N GLY A 519 -19.59 -12.71 16.94
CA GLY A 519 -19.97 -11.31 16.78
C GLY A 519 -20.76 -11.05 15.51
N GLU A 520 -20.28 -10.10 14.71
CA GLU A 520 -20.84 -9.75 13.41
C GLU A 520 -19.75 -9.91 12.34
N THR A 521 -20.16 -9.88 11.07
CA THR A 521 -19.23 -9.87 9.94
C THR A 521 -18.23 -8.73 10.10
N SER A 522 -16.95 -9.03 9.88
CA SER A 522 -15.88 -8.04 9.97
C SER A 522 -16.04 -6.93 8.92
N GLY A 523 -15.35 -5.80 9.10
CA GLY A 523 -15.41 -4.68 8.16
C GLY A 523 -14.73 -4.91 6.81
N GLY A 524 -14.04 -6.05 6.63
CA GLY A 524 -13.32 -6.34 5.39
C GLY A 524 -11.96 -5.66 5.30
N GLY A 525 -11.57 -5.28 4.09
CA GLY A 525 -10.23 -4.75 3.81
C GLY A 525 -9.26 -5.86 3.43
N THR A 526 -8.97 -5.94 2.15
CA THR A 526 -8.19 -7.01 1.53
C THR A 526 -6.86 -6.53 0.96
N CYS A 527 -6.77 -5.25 0.62
CA CYS A 527 -5.65 -4.71 -0.13
C CYS A 527 -4.54 -4.25 0.80
N ILE A 528 -3.29 -4.44 0.38
CA ILE A 528 -2.19 -3.67 0.94
C ILE A 528 -2.34 -2.23 0.42
N VAL A 529 -2.37 -1.28 1.35
CA VAL A 529 -2.49 0.14 1.04
C VAL A 529 -1.31 0.59 0.18
N ARG A 530 -1.61 1.25 -0.93
CA ARG A 530 -0.64 1.92 -1.78
C ARG A 530 -0.68 3.41 -1.49
N GLU A 531 0.35 3.92 -0.82
CA GLU A 531 0.56 5.36 -0.72
C GLU A 531 1.04 5.91 -2.07
N SER A 532 0.53 7.07 -2.47
CA SER A 532 0.90 7.77 -3.70
C SER A 532 0.67 9.28 -3.55
N PHE A 533 1.06 10.02 -4.58
CA PHE A 533 1.01 11.47 -4.66
C PHE A 533 0.42 11.88 -6.00
N THR A 534 -0.55 12.78 -5.98
CA THR A 534 -1.12 13.30 -7.22
C THR A 534 -0.09 14.13 -8.00
N ALA A 535 -0.36 14.49 -9.24
CA ALA A 535 0.48 15.44 -9.97
C ALA A 535 0.63 16.79 -9.22
N LEU A 536 -0.38 17.21 -8.46
CA LEU A 536 -0.32 18.39 -7.61
C LEU A 536 0.46 18.17 -6.31
N GLY A 537 1.01 16.98 -6.08
CA GLY A 537 1.71 16.60 -4.85
C GLY A 537 0.77 16.18 -3.71
N THR A 538 -0.55 16.18 -3.86
CA THR A 538 -1.43 15.77 -2.75
C THR A 538 -1.15 14.32 -2.33
N PRO A 539 -0.78 14.05 -1.07
CA PRO A 539 -0.56 12.70 -0.58
C PRO A 539 -1.89 11.96 -0.41
N TYR A 540 -1.95 10.72 -0.86
CA TYR A 540 -3.12 9.86 -0.72
C TYR A 540 -2.73 8.38 -0.63
N ALA A 541 -3.70 7.57 -0.24
CA ALA A 541 -3.66 6.14 -0.20
C ALA A 541 -4.79 5.59 -1.08
N ILE A 542 -4.55 4.47 -1.75
CA ILE A 542 -5.59 3.64 -2.38
C ILE A 542 -5.42 2.18 -2.00
N SER A 543 -6.51 1.42 -2.08
CA SER A 543 -6.43 -0.05 -2.15
C SER A 543 -5.50 -0.48 -3.29
N GLY A 544 -4.32 -1.01 -2.94
CA GLY A 544 -3.30 -1.38 -3.91
C GLY A 544 -3.58 -2.71 -4.62
N LEU A 545 -2.75 -3.04 -5.60
CA LEU A 545 -2.89 -4.26 -6.41
C LEU A 545 -2.48 -5.54 -5.70
N THR A 546 -2.02 -5.50 -4.45
CA THR A 546 -1.76 -6.72 -3.68
C THR A 546 -2.93 -6.99 -2.76
N MET A 547 -3.75 -7.97 -3.14
CA MET A 547 -4.95 -8.35 -2.43
C MET A 547 -4.69 -9.64 -1.64
N LEU A 548 -4.88 -9.61 -0.33
CA LEU A 548 -5.02 -10.80 0.50
C LEU A 548 -6.14 -11.68 -0.05
N SER A 549 -5.94 -12.99 -0.05
CA SER A 549 -6.93 -13.90 -0.61
C SER A 549 -6.97 -15.21 0.16
N LYS A 550 -8.16 -15.80 0.24
CA LYS A 550 -8.37 -17.16 0.75
C LYS A 550 -8.85 -18.07 -0.37
N ARG A 551 -8.72 -19.38 -0.19
CA ARG A 551 -9.28 -20.35 -1.14
C ARG A 551 -10.68 -20.74 -0.72
N ASP A 552 -11.61 -20.75 -1.67
CA ASP A 552 -12.96 -21.29 -1.47
C ASP A 552 -12.96 -22.84 -1.50
N LEU A 553 -14.16 -23.44 -1.35
CA LEU A 553 -14.35 -24.89 -1.40
C LEU A 553 -13.99 -25.52 -2.76
N ASP A 554 -13.97 -24.73 -3.83
CA ASP A 554 -13.53 -25.13 -5.17
C ASP A 554 -12.03 -24.90 -5.40
N ASN A 555 -11.28 -24.51 -4.35
CA ASN A 555 -9.86 -24.17 -4.38
C ASN A 555 -9.54 -22.93 -5.26
N LYS A 556 -10.51 -22.06 -5.53
CA LYS A 556 -10.32 -20.77 -6.21
C LYS A 556 -9.93 -19.70 -5.20
N LEU A 557 -9.03 -18.81 -5.60
CA LEU A 557 -8.71 -17.63 -4.79
C LEU A 557 -9.85 -16.62 -4.86
N ILE A 558 -10.29 -16.19 -3.69
CA ILE A 558 -11.28 -15.14 -3.49
C ILE A 558 -10.70 -14.07 -2.58
N SER A 559 -11.12 -12.82 -2.82
CA SER A 559 -10.82 -11.68 -1.97
C SER A 559 -11.36 -11.89 -0.56
N ILE A 560 -10.73 -11.23 0.43
CA ILE A 560 -11.23 -11.17 1.82
C ILE A 560 -11.89 -9.81 2.11
N GLU A 561 -12.19 -9.03 1.07
CA GLU A 561 -12.75 -7.68 1.15
C GLU A 561 -14.15 -7.64 1.76
N ASP A 562 -14.95 -8.69 1.57
CA ASP A 562 -16.30 -8.81 2.18
C ASP A 562 -16.27 -9.05 3.70
N GLY A 563 -15.08 -9.27 4.27
CA GLY A 563 -14.91 -9.61 5.67
C GLY A 563 -15.05 -11.11 5.94
N VAL A 564 -15.17 -11.44 7.23
CA VAL A 564 -15.37 -12.80 7.72
C VAL A 564 -16.64 -12.86 8.52
N ASP A 565 -17.49 -13.83 8.19
CA ASP A 565 -18.74 -14.07 8.87
C ASP A 565 -18.51 -14.74 10.23
N PRO A 566 -19.35 -14.47 11.23
CA PRO A 566 -19.26 -15.13 12.52
C PRO A 566 -19.81 -16.57 12.43
N ASP A 567 -19.16 -17.49 13.13
CA ASP A 567 -19.73 -18.80 13.45
C ASP A 567 -20.89 -18.66 14.45
N ILE A 568 -20.72 -17.73 15.40
CA ILE A 568 -21.69 -17.42 16.45
C ILE A 568 -22.08 -15.94 16.36
N GLU A 569 -23.29 -15.66 15.92
CA GLU A 569 -23.80 -14.29 15.90
C GLU A 569 -23.94 -13.73 17.33
N LEU A 570 -23.32 -12.57 17.56
CA LEU A 570 -23.50 -11.77 18.77
C LEU A 570 -23.58 -10.29 18.39
N ASP A 571 -24.67 -9.64 18.80
CA ASP A 571 -24.88 -8.20 18.58
C ASP A 571 -23.66 -7.39 19.08
N ARG A 572 -23.17 -6.47 18.24
CA ARG A 572 -21.98 -5.65 18.50
C ARG A 572 -21.92 -4.99 19.88
N LYS A 573 -23.05 -4.65 20.50
CA LYS A 573 -23.01 -4.03 21.85
C LYS A 573 -22.60 -5.00 22.95
N PHE A 574 -22.64 -6.31 22.66
CA PHE A 574 -22.29 -7.37 23.58
C PHE A 574 -20.90 -7.96 23.30
N THR A 575 -20.25 -7.61 22.19
CA THR A 575 -18.91 -8.12 21.85
C THR A 575 -17.85 -7.66 22.86
N ILE A 576 -18.04 -6.49 23.46
CA ILE A 576 -17.17 -5.95 24.53
C ILE A 576 -17.56 -6.46 25.94
N ASP A 577 -18.68 -7.18 26.09
CA ASP A 577 -19.11 -7.76 27.37
C ASP A 577 -18.59 -9.19 27.50
N LYS A 578 -17.48 -9.35 28.22
CA LYS A 578 -16.83 -10.65 28.48
C LYS A 578 -17.79 -11.70 29.07
N ALA A 579 -18.80 -11.31 29.85
CA ALA A 579 -19.76 -12.26 30.40
C ALA A 579 -20.70 -12.79 29.31
N ARG A 580 -21.05 -11.96 28.32
CA ARG A 580 -21.85 -12.36 27.16
C ARG A 580 -21.06 -13.23 26.20
N VAL A 581 -19.80 -12.88 25.94
CA VAL A 581 -18.88 -13.71 25.15
C VAL A 581 -18.71 -15.09 25.79
N LEU A 582 -18.46 -15.15 27.10
CA LEU A 582 -18.39 -16.41 27.84
C LEU A 582 -19.70 -17.22 27.73
N ALA A 583 -20.86 -16.56 27.89
CA ALA A 583 -22.14 -17.24 27.81
C ALA A 583 -22.40 -17.81 26.40
N ALA A 584 -22.01 -17.10 25.35
CA ALA A 584 -22.11 -17.59 23.98
C ALA A 584 -21.25 -18.85 23.77
N LEU A 585 -19.98 -18.82 24.20
CA LEU A 585 -19.05 -19.95 24.07
C LEU A 585 -19.42 -21.20 24.88
N LEU A 586 -20.19 -21.05 25.97
CA LEU A 586 -20.61 -22.16 26.82
C LEU A 586 -21.96 -22.79 26.42
N ASN A 587 -22.69 -22.18 25.49
CA ASN A 587 -23.99 -22.66 25.02
C ASN A 587 -23.93 -23.49 23.72
N GLU A 588 -22.73 -23.66 23.15
CA GLU A 588 -22.40 -24.67 22.15
C GLU A 588 -21.96 -25.99 22.81
#